data_AF-I0YUL8-F1
#
_entry.id   AF-I0YUL8-F1
#
_cell.length_a   1.000
_cell.length_b   1.000
_cell.length_c   1.000
_cell.angle_alpha   90.00
_cell.angle_beta   90.00
_cell.angle_gamma   90.00
#
_symmetry.space_group_name_H-M   'P 1'
#
loop_
_entity.id
_entity.type
_entity.pdbx_description
1 polymer ?
#
loop_
_entity_poly.entity_id
_entity_poly.type
_entity_poly.pdbx_seq_one_letter_code
_entity_poly.pdbx_strand_id
1 'polypeptide(L)'
;MRLIICHDRYAGAHCPLLCLGGGTPHKPAIIGPSGHVIHESTSCANYLRAKGVSAASILNEVSSYDTVGNGFFALTIHAIPAGWRRCSIVTSAFHMPRSRAIFERCFALAGGSLCGDCSHFQLNYHAVHDDGAFPDDVLAARRQREAQSLETWERDTAGFKSLAEMHAWLHATHLCYSVSRQVSAKQCY
;
A
#
# COMPACT_ATOMS: atom_id res chain seq x y z
N MET A 1 9.29 5.60 0.14
CA MET A 1 8.08 6.19 0.74
C MET A 1 6.88 5.80 -0.11
N ARG A 2 5.74 5.44 0.50
CA ARG A 2 4.50 5.09 -0.20
C ARG A 2 3.39 5.96 0.37
N LEU A 3 2.82 6.81 -0.48
CA LEU A 3 1.87 7.85 -0.10
C LEU A 3 0.67 7.81 -1.04
N ILE A 4 -0.53 7.99 -0.49
CA ILE A 4 -1.73 8.27 -1.29
C ILE A 4 -2.18 9.70 -1.02
N ILE A 5 -2.57 10.39 -2.07
CA ILE A 5 -3.12 11.73 -2.04
C ILE A 5 -4.55 11.65 -2.55
N CYS A 6 -5.57 11.97 -1.74
CA CYS A 6 -6.96 11.95 -2.21
C CYS A 6 -7.44 13.35 -2.61
N HIS A 7 -7.86 13.51 -3.85
CA HIS A 7 -8.31 14.79 -4.42
C HIS A 7 -9.79 15.11 -4.15
N ASP A 8 -10.53 14.17 -3.55
CA ASP A 8 -11.86 14.44 -3.03
C ASP A 8 -11.74 15.15 -1.69
N ARG A 9 -12.17 16.42 -1.66
CA ARG A 9 -12.16 17.20 -0.42
C ARG A 9 -13.12 16.57 0.57
N TYR A 10 -12.62 16.22 1.75
CA TYR A 10 -13.48 15.89 2.88
C TYR A 10 -14.09 17.19 3.42
N ALA A 11 -15.39 17.41 3.23
CA ALA A 11 -16.15 18.48 3.91
C ALA A 11 -15.50 19.89 3.92
N GLY A 12 -14.85 20.30 2.82
CA GLY A 12 -14.18 21.61 2.69
C GLY A 12 -12.76 21.69 3.25
N ALA A 13 -12.24 20.60 3.83
CA ALA A 13 -10.88 20.49 4.36
C ALA A 13 -9.85 20.10 3.29
N HIS A 14 -8.57 20.23 3.67
CA HIS A 14 -7.39 19.90 2.88
C HIS A 14 -7.44 18.47 2.29
N CYS A 15 -6.79 18.31 1.13
CA CYS A 15 -6.54 17.03 0.49
C CYS A 15 -5.74 16.10 1.43
N PRO A 16 -6.29 14.95 1.88
CA PRO A 16 -5.60 14.10 2.83
C PRO A 16 -4.44 13.33 2.19
N LEU A 17 -3.37 13.21 2.98
CA LEU A 17 -2.11 12.56 2.68
C LEU A 17 -2.01 11.29 3.52
N LEU A 18 -2.27 10.13 2.91
CA LEU A 18 -2.24 8.85 3.60
C LEU A 18 -0.87 8.18 3.48
N CYS A 19 -0.15 8.13 4.59
CA CYS A 19 1.09 7.40 4.74
C CYS A 19 0.80 5.91 4.96
N LEU A 20 1.38 5.04 4.14
CA LEU A 20 1.14 3.59 4.17
C LEU A 20 2.29 2.82 4.81
N GLY A 21 1.96 1.71 5.46
CA GLY A 21 2.93 0.71 5.92
C GLY A 21 3.04 0.61 7.44
N GLY A 22 2.65 -0.53 7.98
CA GLY A 22 2.95 -0.97 9.34
C GLY A 22 4.37 -1.50 9.52
N GLY A 23 4.93 -2.17 8.51
CA GLY A 23 6.27 -2.77 8.56
C GLY A 23 6.54 -3.75 7.42
N THR A 24 7.40 -4.74 7.69
CA THR A 24 7.71 -5.85 6.77
C THR A 24 7.81 -7.16 7.54
N PRO A 25 7.36 -8.30 6.98
CA PRO A 25 7.54 -9.60 7.64
C PRO A 25 9.00 -10.07 7.65
N HIS A 26 9.89 -9.42 6.89
CA HIS A 26 11.27 -9.87 6.69
C HIS A 26 12.27 -9.32 7.70
N LYS A 27 11.85 -8.37 8.55
CA LYS A 27 12.72 -7.72 9.54
C LYS A 27 11.94 -7.54 10.85
N PRO A 28 12.61 -7.61 12.01
CA PRO A 28 11.99 -7.25 13.27
C PRO A 28 11.42 -5.83 13.24
N ALA A 29 10.33 -5.62 13.97
CA ALA A 29 9.78 -4.29 14.16
C ALA A 29 10.81 -3.37 14.82
N ILE A 30 10.88 -2.13 14.35
CA ILE A 30 11.74 -1.11 14.97
C ILE A 30 11.00 -0.58 16.21
N ILE A 31 11.61 -0.71 17.38
CA ILE A 31 11.06 -0.19 18.64
C ILE A 31 11.69 1.16 18.93
N GLY A 32 10.86 2.18 19.11
CA GLY A 32 11.29 3.53 19.44
C GLY A 32 11.65 3.70 20.91
N PRO A 33 12.26 4.86 21.29
CA PRO A 33 12.67 5.14 22.66
C PRO A 33 11.54 5.08 23.70
N SER A 34 10.28 5.28 23.29
CA SER A 34 9.11 5.18 24.15
C SER A 34 8.60 3.75 24.35
N GLY A 35 9.28 2.73 23.81
CA GLY A 35 8.83 1.34 23.84
C GLY A 35 7.74 0.97 22.83
N HIS A 36 7.35 1.89 21.94
CA HIS A 36 6.33 1.65 20.91
C HIS A 36 6.95 1.31 19.55
N VAL A 37 6.23 0.56 18.72
CA VAL A 37 6.64 0.25 17.34
C VAL A 37 6.67 1.53 16.50
N ILE A 38 7.75 1.71 15.74
CA ILE A 38 7.85 2.74 14.70
C ILE A 38 7.44 2.11 13.36
N HIS A 39 6.25 2.45 12.90
CA HIS A 39 5.74 2.04 11.60
C HIS A 39 6.39 2.81 10.44
N GLU A 40 6.38 2.23 9.24
CA GLU A 40 6.84 2.92 8.02
C GLU A 40 5.99 4.19 7.76
N SER A 41 4.68 4.11 7.99
CA SER A 41 3.77 5.24 7.88
C SER A 41 4.08 6.35 8.88
N THR A 42 4.42 6.02 10.14
CA THR A 42 4.89 6.99 11.14
C THR A 42 6.14 7.72 10.68
N SER A 43 7.09 6.99 10.09
CA SER A 43 8.33 7.59 9.56
C SER A 43 8.04 8.56 8.41
N CYS A 44 7.12 8.19 7.51
CA CYS A 44 6.65 9.04 6.41
C CYS A 44 5.94 10.30 6.95
N ALA A 45 5.03 10.14 7.90
CA ALA A 45 4.31 11.25 8.52
C ALA A 45 5.26 12.24 9.19
N ASN A 46 6.27 11.74 9.93
CA ASN A 46 7.28 12.60 10.55
C ASN A 46 8.11 13.37 9.52
N TYR A 47 8.49 12.74 8.41
CA TYR A 47 9.16 13.42 7.30
C TYR A 47 8.30 14.55 6.72
N LEU A 48 7.02 14.29 6.42
CA LEU A 48 6.11 15.31 5.88
C LEU A 48 5.91 16.48 6.86
N ARG A 49 5.76 16.19 8.16
CA ARG A 49 5.67 17.22 9.20
C ARG A 49 6.95 18.07 9.27
N ALA A 50 8.12 17.45 9.18
CA ALA A 50 9.40 18.17 9.14
C ALA A 50 9.54 19.05 7.89
N LYS A 51 8.78 18.77 6.82
CA LYS A 51 8.65 19.59 5.61
C LYS A 51 7.55 20.66 5.69
N GLY A 52 6.89 20.82 6.85
CA GLY A 52 5.87 21.84 7.07
C GLY A 52 4.45 21.43 6.70
N VAL A 53 4.22 20.15 6.35
CA VAL A 53 2.86 19.65 6.11
C VAL A 53 2.09 19.60 7.44
N SER A 54 0.88 20.16 7.44
CA SER A 54 -0.02 20.14 8.59
C SER A 54 -0.37 18.71 8.99
N ALA A 55 -0.26 18.40 10.29
CA ALA A 55 -0.67 17.10 10.83
C ALA A 55 -2.16 16.82 10.58
N ALA A 56 -3.00 17.85 10.51
CA ALA A 56 -4.44 17.71 10.22
C ALA A 56 -4.72 17.19 8.79
N SER A 57 -3.73 17.20 7.91
CA SER A 57 -3.83 16.68 6.54
C SER A 57 -3.19 15.30 6.38
N ILE A 58 -2.54 14.75 7.43
CA ILE A 58 -1.81 13.48 7.34
C ILE A 58 -2.60 12.38 8.03
N LEU A 59 -2.80 11.28 7.32
CA LEU A 59 -3.40 10.05 7.83
C LEU A 59 -2.34 8.94 7.85
N ASN A 60 -2.49 7.98 8.75
CA ASN A 60 -1.65 6.79 8.81
C ASN A 60 -2.46 5.52 8.57
N GLU A 61 -1.84 4.57 7.89
CA GLU A 61 -2.28 3.19 7.79
C GLU A 61 -1.13 2.29 8.26
N VAL A 62 -1.40 1.41 9.22
CA VAL A 62 -0.39 0.61 9.96
C VAL A 62 -0.66 -0.90 9.93
N SER A 63 -1.69 -1.34 9.22
CA SER A 63 -2.10 -2.74 9.09
C SER A 63 -1.36 -3.46 7.96
N SER A 64 -0.82 -2.72 6.99
CA SER A 64 -0.08 -3.26 5.86
C SER A 64 1.36 -3.66 6.20
N TYR A 65 1.82 -4.81 5.72
CA TYR A 65 3.17 -5.34 5.93
C TYR A 65 3.90 -5.60 4.60
N ASP A 66 3.21 -5.37 3.48
CA ASP A 66 3.73 -5.55 2.15
C ASP A 66 2.94 -4.68 1.16
N THR A 67 3.22 -4.79 -0.13
CA THR A 67 2.58 -3.93 -1.14
C THR A 67 1.15 -4.33 -1.44
N VAL A 68 0.82 -5.64 -1.34
CA VAL A 68 -0.56 -6.11 -1.50
C VAL A 68 -1.42 -5.56 -0.36
N GLY A 69 -0.93 -5.66 0.87
CA GLY A 69 -1.54 -5.06 2.04
C GLY A 69 -1.75 -3.56 1.90
N ASN A 70 -0.75 -2.83 1.39
CA ASN A 70 -0.89 -1.39 1.15
C ASN A 70 -2.12 -1.07 0.27
N GLY A 71 -2.30 -1.79 -0.83
CA GLY A 71 -3.45 -1.58 -1.72
C GLY A 71 -4.78 -1.91 -1.06
N PHE A 72 -4.85 -3.07 -0.39
CA PHE A 72 -6.06 -3.56 0.25
C PHE A 72 -6.49 -2.72 1.47
N PHE A 73 -5.57 -2.38 2.36
CA PHE A 73 -5.88 -1.64 3.59
C PHE A 73 -6.06 -0.15 3.34
N ALA A 74 -5.35 0.45 2.38
CA ALA A 74 -5.68 1.80 1.94
C ALA A 74 -7.14 1.90 1.44
N LEU A 75 -7.58 0.90 0.68
CA LEU A 75 -8.94 0.83 0.15
C LEU A 75 -9.99 0.63 1.25
N THR A 76 -9.78 -0.37 2.11
CA THR A 76 -10.80 -0.83 3.07
C THR A 76 -10.85 -0.01 4.35
N ILE A 77 -9.73 0.53 4.82
CA ILE A 77 -9.68 1.36 6.03
C ILE A 77 -10.00 2.82 5.71
N HIS A 78 -9.58 3.32 4.54
CA HIS A 78 -9.67 4.74 4.21
C HIS A 78 -10.58 5.03 3.03
N ALA A 79 -10.28 4.51 1.83
CA ALA A 79 -10.95 4.98 0.62
C ALA A 79 -12.46 4.68 0.60
N ILE A 80 -12.88 3.47 0.95
CA ILE A 80 -14.29 3.09 1.02
C ILE A 80 -15.00 3.86 2.15
N PRO A 81 -14.53 3.83 3.43
CA PRO A 81 -15.25 4.50 4.51
C PRO A 81 -15.32 6.02 4.36
N ALA A 82 -14.29 6.65 3.79
CA ALA A 82 -14.24 8.09 3.59
C ALA A 82 -14.83 8.55 2.23
N GLY A 83 -15.32 7.61 1.40
CA GLY A 83 -15.92 7.92 0.10
C GLY A 83 -14.95 8.52 -0.91
N TRP A 84 -13.66 8.16 -0.84
CA TRP A 84 -12.64 8.64 -1.78
C TRP A 84 -12.84 8.01 -3.15
N ARG A 85 -12.78 8.83 -4.20
CA ARG A 85 -12.95 8.39 -5.60
C ARG A 85 -11.75 8.73 -6.46
N ARG A 86 -11.11 9.88 -6.25
CA ARG A 86 -9.95 10.34 -7.01
C ARG A 86 -8.70 10.31 -6.15
N CYS A 87 -7.84 9.33 -6.37
CA CYS A 87 -6.61 9.14 -5.58
C CYS A 87 -5.37 9.22 -6.48
N SER A 88 -4.30 9.82 -5.99
CA SER A 88 -2.98 9.78 -6.58
C SER A 88 -2.07 8.89 -5.72
N ILE A 89 -1.47 7.88 -6.34
CA ILE A 89 -0.50 6.98 -5.71
C ILE A 89 0.91 7.47 -6.02
N VAL A 90 1.71 7.71 -4.97
CA VAL A 90 3.08 8.21 -5.08
C VAL A 90 4.04 7.19 -4.52
N THR A 91 5.00 6.75 -5.34
CA THR A 91 6.08 5.87 -4.91
C THR A 91 7.31 5.99 -5.80
N SER A 92 8.39 5.27 -5.49
CA SER A 92 9.63 5.26 -6.28
C SER A 92 9.42 4.61 -7.64
N ALA A 93 10.18 5.05 -8.65
CA ALA A 93 10.04 4.58 -10.02
C ALA A 93 10.25 3.07 -10.15
N PHE A 94 11.25 2.50 -9.47
CA PHE A 94 11.47 1.04 -9.50
C PHE A 94 10.29 0.22 -8.94
N HIS A 95 9.49 0.81 -8.05
CA HIS A 95 8.38 0.12 -7.36
C HIS A 95 7.01 0.39 -8.00
N MET A 96 6.94 1.40 -8.87
CA MET A 96 5.69 1.87 -9.46
C MET A 96 4.94 0.79 -10.25
N PRO A 97 5.58 -0.03 -11.12
CA PRO A 97 4.84 -1.01 -11.92
C PRO A 97 4.01 -1.97 -11.07
N ARG A 98 4.62 -2.54 -10.02
CA ARG A 98 3.93 -3.46 -9.12
C ARG A 98 2.88 -2.78 -8.26
N SER A 99 3.21 -1.59 -7.72
CA SER A 99 2.25 -0.80 -6.95
C SER A 99 1.01 -0.49 -7.79
N ARG A 100 1.19 -0.05 -9.04
CA ARG A 100 0.10 0.24 -9.95
C ARG A 100 -0.82 -0.96 -10.16
N ALA A 101 -0.26 -2.10 -10.56
CA ALA A 101 -1.05 -3.31 -10.81
C ALA A 101 -1.84 -3.77 -9.57
N ILE A 102 -1.25 -3.66 -8.38
CA ILE A 102 -1.93 -3.99 -7.12
C ILE A 102 -3.07 -3.02 -6.86
N PHE A 103 -2.81 -1.72 -6.89
CA PHE A 103 -3.81 -0.70 -6.59
C PHE A 103 -4.98 -0.71 -7.59
N GLU A 104 -4.70 -0.80 -8.90
CA GLU A 104 -5.73 -0.91 -9.94
C GLU A 104 -6.61 -2.13 -9.69
N ARG A 105 -6.00 -3.29 -9.39
CA ARG A 105 -6.76 -4.53 -9.16
C ARG A 105 -7.63 -4.45 -7.91
N CYS A 106 -7.09 -4.00 -6.77
CA CYS A 106 -7.86 -3.85 -5.52
C CYS A 106 -9.07 -2.94 -5.72
N PHE A 107 -8.84 -1.74 -6.27
CA PHE A 107 -9.86 -0.72 -6.41
C PHE A 107 -10.90 -1.09 -7.49
N ALA A 108 -10.48 -1.72 -8.59
CA ALA A 108 -11.40 -2.21 -9.62
C ALA A 108 -12.32 -3.33 -9.09
N LEU A 109 -11.79 -4.26 -8.28
CA LEU A 109 -12.60 -5.31 -7.65
C LEU A 109 -13.65 -4.70 -6.72
N ALA A 110 -13.29 -3.73 -5.89
CA ALA A 110 -14.24 -3.03 -5.03
C ALA A 110 -15.26 -2.22 -5.83
N GLY A 111 -14.83 -1.46 -6.84
CA GLY A 111 -15.73 -0.69 -7.70
C GLY A 111 -16.76 -1.59 -8.37
N GLY A 112 -16.31 -2.71 -8.95
CA GLY A 112 -17.20 -3.69 -9.58
C GLY A 112 -18.17 -4.33 -8.59
N SER A 113 -17.67 -4.90 -7.49
CA SER A 113 -18.51 -5.70 -6.59
C SER A 113 -19.33 -4.91 -5.58
N LEU A 114 -18.90 -3.69 -5.21
CA LEU A 114 -19.60 -2.86 -4.21
C LEU A 114 -20.37 -1.69 -4.84
N CYS A 115 -19.89 -1.17 -5.97
CA CYS A 115 -20.47 0.02 -6.60
C CYS A 115 -21.11 -0.27 -7.96
N GLY A 116 -20.97 -1.49 -8.49
CA GLY A 116 -21.47 -1.88 -9.81
C GLY A 116 -20.66 -1.32 -10.99
N ASP A 117 -19.49 -0.72 -10.73
CA ASP A 117 -18.66 -0.06 -11.74
C ASP A 117 -17.17 -0.17 -11.39
N CYS A 118 -16.41 -0.92 -12.19
CA CYS A 118 -14.96 -1.08 -11.99
C CYS A 118 -14.16 0.21 -12.17
N SER A 119 -14.74 1.25 -12.78
CA SER A 119 -14.16 2.58 -12.94
C SER A 119 -14.58 3.57 -11.85
N HIS A 120 -15.30 3.13 -10.81
CA HIS A 120 -15.77 3.97 -9.71
C HIS A 120 -14.64 4.78 -9.05
N PHE A 121 -13.45 4.19 -8.97
CA PHE A 121 -12.26 4.83 -8.45
C PHE A 121 -11.31 5.22 -9.58
N GLN A 122 -10.88 6.48 -9.59
CA GLN A 122 -9.93 7.04 -10.53
C GLN A 122 -8.57 7.16 -9.84
N LEU A 123 -7.60 6.41 -10.35
CA LEU A 123 -6.25 6.37 -9.79
C LEU A 123 -5.25 7.04 -10.75
N ASN A 124 -4.50 8.01 -10.23
CA ASN A 124 -3.36 8.63 -10.89
C ASN A 124 -2.06 8.12 -10.26
N TYR A 125 -0.97 8.05 -11.03
CA TYR A 125 0.30 7.50 -10.56
C TYR A 125 1.44 8.49 -10.77
N HIS A 126 2.21 8.74 -9.72
CA HIS A 126 3.36 9.64 -9.74
C HIS A 126 4.60 8.91 -9.24
N ALA A 127 5.49 8.60 -10.18
CA ALA A 127 6.76 7.96 -9.89
C ALA A 127 7.80 9.01 -9.53
N VAL A 128 8.52 8.78 -8.43
CA VAL A 128 9.68 9.59 -8.04
C VAL A 128 10.95 8.89 -8.54
N HIS A 129 11.83 9.63 -9.20
CA HIS A 129 13.09 9.11 -9.72
C HIS A 129 13.93 8.44 -8.62
N ASP A 130 14.66 7.40 -9.01
CA ASP A 130 15.48 6.58 -8.09
C ASP A 130 16.91 7.14 -7.94
N ASP A 131 17.17 8.34 -8.45
CA ASP A 131 18.52 8.91 -8.59
C ASP A 131 19.20 9.04 -7.22
N GLY A 132 20.37 8.41 -7.08
CA GLY A 132 21.14 8.42 -5.84
C GLY A 132 20.49 7.64 -4.68
N ALA A 133 19.36 6.96 -4.89
CA ALA A 133 18.70 6.19 -3.83
C ALA A 133 19.46 4.89 -3.50
N PHE A 134 20.09 4.26 -4.50
CA PHE A 134 20.84 3.02 -4.39
C PHE A 134 22.01 2.98 -5.39
N PRO A 135 23.03 2.15 -5.14
CA PRO A 135 23.96 1.70 -6.18
C PRO A 135 23.23 1.01 -7.34
N ASP A 136 23.77 1.11 -8.56
CA ASP A 136 23.12 0.66 -9.80
C ASP A 136 22.83 -0.85 -9.82
N ASP A 137 23.75 -1.66 -9.32
CA ASP A 137 23.61 -3.12 -9.20
C ASP A 137 22.48 -3.50 -8.22
N VAL A 138 22.39 -2.78 -7.09
CA VAL A 138 21.33 -2.94 -6.11
C VAL A 138 19.98 -2.53 -6.70
N LEU A 139 19.93 -1.44 -7.47
CA LEU A 139 18.72 -0.97 -8.13
C LEU A 139 18.24 -1.98 -9.20
N ALA A 140 19.16 -2.52 -9.99
CA ALA A 140 18.86 -3.56 -10.98
C ALA A 140 18.28 -4.83 -10.32
N ALA A 141 18.91 -5.30 -9.25
CA ALA A 141 18.42 -6.46 -8.50
C ALA A 141 17.02 -6.23 -7.90
N ARG A 142 16.75 -5.02 -7.41
CA ARG A 142 15.41 -4.63 -6.92
C ARG A 142 14.38 -4.63 -8.03
N ARG A 143 14.69 -4.06 -9.19
CA ARG A 143 13.78 -4.05 -10.36
C ARG A 143 13.43 -5.45 -10.82
N GLN A 144 14.41 -6.35 -10.89
CA GLN A 144 14.19 -7.75 -11.25
C GLN A 144 13.24 -8.45 -10.25
N ARG A 145 13.47 -8.26 -8.95
CA ARG A 145 12.60 -8.82 -7.91
C ARG A 145 11.18 -8.27 -7.97
N GLU A 146 11.02 -6.97 -8.23
CA GLU A 146 9.72 -6.32 -8.38
C GLU A 146 8.96 -6.88 -9.60
N ALA A 147 9.65 -7.13 -10.72
CA ALA A 147 9.04 -7.75 -11.91
C ALA A 147 8.54 -9.18 -11.63
N GLN A 148 9.36 -10.03 -10.99
CA GLN A 148 8.95 -11.39 -10.60
C GLN A 148 7.76 -11.39 -9.63
N SER A 149 7.76 -10.43 -8.70
CA SER A 149 6.66 -10.28 -7.74
C SER A 149 5.37 -9.79 -8.42
N LEU A 150 5.49 -8.96 -9.45
CA LEU A 150 4.37 -8.51 -10.29
C LEU A 150 3.77 -9.68 -11.08
N GLU A 151 4.59 -10.49 -11.74
CA GLU A 151 4.10 -11.68 -12.47
C GLU A 151 3.33 -12.64 -11.56
N THR A 152 3.84 -12.84 -10.34
CA THR A 152 3.16 -13.65 -9.32
C THR A 152 1.83 -13.04 -8.92
N TRP A 153 1.79 -11.73 -8.67
CA TRP A 153 0.56 -11.01 -8.35
C TRP A 153 -0.49 -11.13 -9.46
N GLU A 154 -0.12 -10.91 -10.72
CA GLU A 154 -1.04 -10.98 -11.84
C GLU A 154 -1.60 -12.38 -12.03
N ARG A 155 -0.75 -13.41 -11.95
CA ARG A 155 -1.17 -14.81 -12.02
C ARG A 155 -2.14 -15.16 -10.89
N ASP A 156 -1.77 -14.85 -9.65
CA ASP A 156 -2.53 -15.29 -8.47
C ASP A 156 -3.88 -14.55 -8.35
N THR A 157 -3.98 -13.34 -8.91
CA THR A 157 -5.20 -12.52 -8.82
C THR A 157 -6.04 -12.48 -10.08
N ALA A 158 -5.59 -12.99 -11.23
CA ALA A 158 -6.33 -12.94 -12.51
C ALA A 158 -7.78 -13.46 -12.40
N GLY A 159 -8.00 -14.46 -11.55
CA GLY A 159 -9.31 -15.09 -11.36
C GLY A 159 -10.32 -14.25 -10.59
N PHE A 160 -9.87 -13.34 -9.71
CA PHE A 160 -10.77 -12.68 -8.75
C PHE A 160 -11.84 -11.82 -9.42
N LYS A 161 -13.06 -11.88 -8.92
CA LYS A 161 -14.23 -11.14 -9.45
C LYS A 161 -14.81 -10.16 -8.44
N SER A 162 -14.43 -10.26 -7.17
CA SER A 162 -14.93 -9.38 -6.13
C SER A 162 -13.88 -9.04 -5.07
N LEU A 163 -14.14 -7.97 -4.31
CA LEU A 163 -13.34 -7.66 -3.13
C LEU A 163 -13.41 -8.78 -2.07
N ALA A 164 -14.54 -9.50 -1.99
CA ALA A 164 -14.72 -10.62 -1.07
C ALA A 164 -13.79 -11.79 -1.39
N GLU A 165 -13.61 -12.14 -2.66
CA GLU A 165 -12.65 -13.17 -3.09
C GLU A 165 -11.21 -12.75 -2.79
N MET A 166 -10.87 -11.48 -3.03
CA MET A 166 -9.55 -10.95 -2.66
C MET A 166 -9.31 -11.03 -1.15
N HIS A 167 -10.28 -10.64 -0.33
CA HIS A 167 -10.21 -10.78 1.13
C HIS A 167 -10.00 -12.24 1.54
N ALA A 168 -10.78 -13.17 0.98
CA ALA A 168 -10.68 -14.59 1.30
C ALA A 168 -9.28 -15.13 0.96
N TRP A 169 -8.74 -14.80 -0.21
CA TRP A 169 -7.38 -15.18 -0.59
C TRP A 169 -6.31 -14.55 0.31
N LEU A 170 -6.45 -13.27 0.65
CA LEU A 170 -5.48 -12.54 1.48
C LEU A 170 -5.30 -13.25 2.82
N HIS A 171 -6.40 -13.63 3.47
CA HIS A 171 -6.36 -14.26 4.80
C HIS A 171 -6.24 -15.78 4.78
N ALA A 172 -6.48 -16.45 3.65
CA ALA A 172 -6.26 -17.89 3.53
C ALA A 172 -4.85 -18.24 3.04
N THR A 173 -4.26 -17.45 2.15
CA THR A 173 -3.10 -17.85 1.34
C THR A 173 -1.91 -16.91 1.42
N HIS A 174 -2.14 -15.60 1.53
CA HIS A 174 -1.06 -14.61 1.47
C HIS A 174 -0.15 -14.70 2.70
N LEU A 175 1.17 -14.69 2.48
CA LEU A 175 2.17 -14.94 3.54
C LEU A 175 2.00 -14.01 4.75
N CYS A 176 1.75 -12.72 4.52
CA CYS A 176 1.67 -11.74 5.60
C CYS A 176 0.41 -11.86 6.46
N TYR A 177 -0.68 -12.42 5.92
CA TYR A 177 -2.02 -12.27 6.50
C TYR A 177 -2.73 -13.59 6.77
N SER A 178 -2.22 -14.68 6.23
CA SER A 178 -2.68 -16.03 6.53
C SER A 178 -1.99 -16.59 7.76
N VAL A 179 -2.77 -16.90 8.79
CA VAL A 179 -2.29 -17.51 10.04
C VAL A 179 -1.58 -18.84 9.76
N SER A 180 -2.11 -19.67 8.86
CA SER A 180 -1.51 -20.97 8.54
C SER A 180 -0.12 -20.84 7.93
N ARG A 181 0.11 -19.77 7.16
CA ARG A 181 1.41 -19.49 6.53
C ARG A 181 2.42 -18.94 7.55
N GLN A 182 1.96 -18.15 8.52
CA GLN A 182 2.80 -17.62 9.59
C GLN A 182 3.37 -18.71 10.51
N VAL A 183 2.63 -19.80 10.77
CA VAL A 183 3.11 -20.94 11.58
C VAL A 183 4.14 -21.79 10.83
N SER A 184 4.00 -21.91 9.50
CA SER A 184 4.88 -22.73 8.65
C SER A 184 6.19 -22.02 8.27
N ALA A 185 6.18 -20.69 8.19
CA ALA A 185 7.39 -19.90 8.04
C ALA A 185 8.01 -19.75 9.44
N LYS A 186 9.26 -20.18 9.63
CA LYS A 186 10.03 -20.00 10.88
C LYS A 186 10.33 -18.53 11.23
N GLN A 187 9.44 -17.58 10.93
CA GLN A 187 9.79 -16.17 10.78
C GLN A 187 8.69 -15.16 11.14
N CYS A 188 7.64 -15.55 11.85
CA CYS A 188 6.73 -14.56 12.43
C CYS A 188 6.53 -14.91 13.90
N TYR A 189 6.88 -13.94 14.76
CA TYR A 189 6.97 -13.95 16.23
C TYR A 189 8.31 -14.44 16.79
#